data_AF-A0A661WJF4-F1
#
_entry.id   AF-A0A661WJF4-F1
#
_cell.length_a   1.000
_cell.length_b   1.000
_cell.length_c   1.000
_cell.angle_alpha   90.00
_cell.angle_beta   90.00
_cell.angle_gamma   90.00
#
_symmetry.space_group_name_H-M   'P 1'
#
loop_
_entity.id
_entity.type
_entity.pdbx_description
1 polymer ?
#
loop_
_entity_poly.entity_id
_entity_poly.type
_entity_poly.pdbx_seq_one_letter_code
_entity_poly.pdbx_strand_id
1 'polypeptide(L)'
;MSKKDEKIIEIPAAIGVRDLAELMGKSPIDVIKSLMTNGVMASINQQIDFDTAAIVAADMDFEAVPEKEDLLESEGGAEKLSAWRQAIANEDKANLEDRPPVVTILGHVDHGKTTLLDAIRNADVQSGEA
;
A
#
# COMPACT_ATOMS: atom_id res chain seq x y z
N MET A 1 -1.91 -43.37 -8.65
CA MET A 1 -0.90 -42.29 -8.69
C MET A 1 -1.66 -40.99 -8.86
N SER A 2 -1.83 -40.23 -7.77
CA SER A 2 -2.68 -39.03 -7.74
C SER A 2 -2.03 -37.90 -8.54
N LYS A 3 -2.84 -37.24 -9.37
CA LYS A 3 -2.47 -36.01 -10.09
C LYS A 3 -2.01 -34.96 -9.09
N LYS A 4 -0.78 -34.49 -9.26
CA LYS A 4 -0.21 -33.35 -8.52
C LYS A 4 -0.79 -32.11 -9.21
N ASP A 5 -1.86 -31.55 -8.65
CA ASP A 5 -2.35 -30.24 -9.09
C ASP A 5 -1.32 -29.21 -8.59
N GLU A 6 -0.38 -28.84 -9.46
CA GLU A 6 0.53 -27.71 -9.22
C GLU A 6 -0.32 -26.44 -9.09
N LYS A 7 -0.50 -25.97 -7.86
CA LYS A 7 -1.24 -24.74 -7.57
C LYS A 7 -0.32 -23.57 -7.86
N ILE A 8 -0.40 -23.07 -9.09
CA ILE A 8 0.26 -21.85 -9.50
C ILE A 8 -0.38 -20.67 -8.77
N ILE A 9 0.43 -19.83 -8.14
CA ILE A 9 0.02 -18.62 -7.44
C ILE A 9 0.76 -17.40 -7.99
N GLU A 10 0.02 -16.33 -8.22
CA GLU A 10 0.60 -15.05 -8.64
C GLU A 10 0.94 -14.23 -7.40
N ILE A 11 2.20 -13.80 -7.28
CA ILE A 11 2.70 -13.04 -6.14
C ILE A 11 3.25 -11.69 -6.65
N PRO A 12 2.85 -10.55 -6.06
CA PRO A 12 3.40 -9.24 -6.39
C PRO A 12 4.87 -9.10 -5.92
N ALA A 13 5.54 -8.01 -6.32
CA ALA A 13 6.94 -7.75 -5.94
C ALA A 13 7.19 -7.75 -4.41
N ALA A 14 6.18 -7.37 -3.61
CA ALA A 14 6.19 -7.48 -2.16
C ALA A 14 4.80 -7.87 -1.64
N ILE A 15 4.75 -8.81 -0.70
CA ILE A 15 3.50 -9.34 -0.11
C ILE A 15 3.62 -9.41 1.42
N GLY A 16 2.52 -9.18 2.12
CA GLY A 16 2.45 -9.40 3.57
C GLY A 16 2.41 -10.90 3.91
N VAL A 17 3.07 -11.31 5.00
CA VAL A 17 3.08 -12.74 5.41
C VAL A 17 1.68 -13.30 5.62
N ARG A 18 0.76 -12.52 6.20
CA ARG A 18 -0.65 -12.90 6.32
C ARG A 18 -1.32 -13.11 4.96
N ASP A 19 -1.11 -12.19 4.04
CA ASP A 19 -1.77 -12.19 2.74
C ASP A 19 -1.23 -13.32 1.86
N LEU A 20 0.06 -13.64 1.97
CA LEU A 20 0.67 -14.83 1.36
C LEU A 20 0.01 -16.12 1.90
N ALA A 21 -0.21 -16.21 3.21
CA ALA A 21 -0.87 -17.35 3.82
C ALA A 21 -2.32 -17.51 3.33
N GLU A 22 -3.07 -16.41 3.22
CA GLU A 22 -4.42 -16.40 2.67
C GLU A 22 -4.44 -16.87 1.21
N LEU A 23 -3.49 -16.37 0.39
CA LEU A 23 -3.37 -16.70 -1.02
C LEU A 23 -3.04 -18.19 -1.26
N MET A 24 -2.26 -18.79 -0.37
CA MET A 24 -1.94 -20.22 -0.37
C MET A 24 -3.00 -21.09 0.34
N GLY A 25 -3.99 -20.49 1.02
CA GLY A 25 -4.95 -21.21 1.86
C GLY A 25 -4.31 -21.94 3.04
N LYS A 26 -3.24 -21.36 3.61
CA LYS A 26 -2.45 -21.92 4.73
C LYS A 26 -2.60 -21.04 5.97
N SER A 27 -2.26 -21.58 7.13
CA SER A 27 -2.20 -20.79 8.36
C SER A 27 -0.99 -19.85 8.32
N PRO A 28 -1.13 -18.57 8.74
CA PRO A 28 0.01 -17.65 8.86
C PRO A 28 1.13 -18.20 9.74
N ILE A 29 0.79 -19.04 10.73
CA ILE A 29 1.77 -19.69 11.62
C ILE A 29 2.67 -20.65 10.83
N ASP A 30 2.13 -21.37 9.85
CA ASP A 30 2.90 -22.35 9.07
C ASP A 30 3.83 -21.66 8.06
N VAL A 31 3.37 -20.55 7.49
CA VAL A 31 4.19 -19.67 6.63
C VAL A 31 5.35 -19.06 7.43
N ILE A 32 5.09 -18.56 8.64
CA ILE A 32 6.13 -18.04 9.54
C ILE A 32 7.17 -19.11 9.88
N LYS A 33 6.75 -20.37 10.13
CA LYS A 33 7.69 -21.47 10.39
C LYS A 33 8.58 -21.80 9.19
N SER A 34 8.03 -21.78 7.98
CA SER A 34 8.84 -21.97 6.77
C SER A 34 9.83 -20.82 6.58
N LEU A 35 9.40 -19.56 6.78
CA LEU A 35 10.30 -18.41 6.77
C LEU A 35 11.45 -18.55 7.77
N MET A 36 11.17 -18.99 9.00
CA MET A 36 12.19 -19.24 10.01
C MET A 36 13.18 -20.36 9.61
N THR A 37 12.70 -21.40 8.92
CA THR A 37 13.54 -22.50 8.41
C THR A 37 14.50 -22.00 7.33
N ASN A 38 14.04 -21.05 6.52
CA ASN A 38 14.83 -20.34 5.51
C ASN A 38 15.68 -19.19 6.09
N GLY A 39 15.75 -19.05 7.42
CA GLY A 39 16.58 -18.05 8.11
C GLY A 39 15.99 -16.64 8.16
N VAL A 40 14.74 -16.45 7.72
CA VAL A 40 14.05 -15.16 7.71
C VAL A 40 13.12 -15.07 8.92
N MET A 41 13.43 -14.16 9.85
CA MET A 41 12.53 -13.82 10.95
C MET A 41 11.56 -12.72 10.49
N ALA A 42 10.29 -13.09 10.33
CA ALA A 42 9.24 -12.16 9.95
C ALA A 42 8.02 -12.26 10.87
N SER A 43 7.37 -11.12 11.14
CA SER A 43 6.09 -11.08 11.86
C SER A 43 4.89 -11.27 10.89
N ILE A 44 3.70 -11.57 11.43
CA ILE A 44 2.48 -11.81 10.62
C ILE A 44 2.12 -10.67 9.67
N ASN A 45 2.42 -9.42 10.05
CA ASN A 45 2.09 -8.22 9.26
C ASN A 45 3.30 -7.66 8.49
N GLN A 46 4.43 -8.38 8.50
CA GLN A 46 5.62 -7.93 7.81
C GLN A 46 5.50 -8.16 6.30
N GLN A 47 6.01 -7.22 5.53
CA GLN A 47 6.18 -7.39 4.08
C GLN A 47 7.47 -8.14 3.79
N ILE A 48 7.38 -9.09 2.86
CA ILE A 48 8.50 -9.84 2.30
C ILE A 48 8.52 -9.66 0.78
N ASP A 49 9.70 -9.73 0.21
CA ASP A 49 9.95 -9.66 -1.23
C ASP A 49 9.50 -10.94 -1.94
N PHE A 50 9.29 -10.83 -3.25
CA PHE A 50 8.88 -11.94 -4.12
C PHE A 50 9.81 -13.15 -3.99
N ASP A 51 11.14 -12.96 -3.98
CA ASP A 51 12.08 -14.08 -3.97
C ASP A 51 11.94 -14.90 -2.67
N THR A 52 11.85 -14.22 -1.53
CA THR A 52 11.57 -14.86 -0.24
C THR A 52 10.20 -15.57 -0.22
N ALA A 53 9.16 -14.92 -0.73
CA ALA A 53 7.81 -15.49 -0.80
C ALA A 53 7.76 -16.72 -1.72
N ALA A 54 8.49 -16.70 -2.85
CA ALA A 54 8.57 -17.79 -3.82
C ALA A 54 9.25 -19.03 -3.24
N ILE A 55 10.31 -18.85 -2.44
CA ILE A 55 10.97 -19.96 -1.73
C ILE A 55 10.00 -20.64 -0.77
N VAL A 56 9.27 -19.85 0.03
CA VAL A 56 8.27 -20.38 0.97
C VAL A 56 7.10 -21.05 0.26
N ALA A 57 6.67 -20.50 -0.88
CA ALA A 57 5.66 -21.11 -1.73
C ALA A 57 6.11 -22.48 -2.25
N ALA A 58 7.34 -22.59 -2.74
CA ALA A 58 7.93 -23.82 -3.24
C ALA A 58 8.01 -24.91 -2.15
N ASP A 59 8.39 -24.54 -0.92
CA ASP A 59 8.42 -25.44 0.24
C ASP A 59 7.04 -26.02 0.60
N MET A 60 5.97 -25.34 0.19
CA MET A 60 4.59 -25.72 0.47
C MET A 60 3.85 -26.33 -0.74
N ASP A 61 4.60 -26.76 -1.77
CA ASP A 61 4.11 -27.32 -3.04
C ASP A 61 3.30 -26.32 -3.91
N PHE A 62 3.63 -25.02 -3.86
CA PHE A 62 3.09 -23.99 -4.76
C PHE A 62 4.15 -23.47 -5.72
N GLU A 63 3.74 -23.18 -6.96
CA GLU A 63 4.60 -22.50 -7.93
C GLU A 63 4.28 -21.01 -7.90
N ALA A 64 5.24 -20.19 -7.46
CA ALA A 64 5.10 -18.74 -7.45
C ALA A 64 5.49 -18.16 -8.80
N VAL A 65 4.54 -17.48 -9.45
CA VAL A 65 4.77 -16.72 -10.67
C VAL A 65 4.69 -15.24 -10.30
N PRO A 66 5.62 -14.40 -10.77
CA PRO A 66 5.50 -12.96 -10.55
C PRO A 66 4.21 -12.50 -11.20
N GLU A 67 3.36 -11.83 -10.41
CA GLU A 67 2.20 -11.13 -10.95
C GLU A 67 2.72 -10.21 -12.06
N LYS A 68 2.19 -10.36 -13.27
CA LYS A 68 2.54 -9.45 -14.35
C LYS A 68 2.03 -8.08 -13.92
N GLU A 69 2.95 -7.24 -13.46
CA GLU A 69 2.76 -5.81 -13.54
C GLU A 69 2.47 -5.54 -15.01
N ASP A 70 1.21 -5.27 -15.35
CA ASP A 70 0.92 -4.49 -16.53
C ASP A 70 1.77 -3.23 -16.34
N LEU A 71 2.90 -3.21 -17.02
CA LEU A 71 3.87 -2.13 -17.10
C LEU A 71 3.18 -0.95 -17.77
N LEU A 72 2.20 -0.36 -17.09
CA LEU A 72 1.80 1.01 -17.28
C LEU A 72 2.93 1.83 -16.67
N GLU A 73 3.94 2.01 -17.51
CA GLU A 73 4.95 3.06 -17.51
C GLU A 73 5.22 3.72 -16.15
N SER A 74 6.38 3.36 -15.61
CA SER A 74 7.07 4.07 -14.56
C SER A 74 7.27 5.55 -14.89
N GLU A 75 6.42 6.41 -14.35
CA GLU A 75 6.84 7.71 -13.83
C GLU A 75 6.13 7.96 -12.48
N GLY A 76 6.84 7.63 -11.39
CA GLY A 76 6.60 8.18 -10.06
C GLY A 76 5.27 7.85 -9.37
N GLY A 77 5.22 6.73 -8.65
CA GLY A 77 4.36 6.59 -7.48
C GLY A 77 2.84 6.71 -7.73
N ALA A 78 2.29 5.89 -8.61
CA ALA A 78 0.85 5.74 -8.70
C ALA A 78 0.36 4.73 -7.67
N GLU A 79 0.01 5.20 -6.47
CA GLU A 79 -1.14 4.62 -5.75
C GLU A 79 -2.23 4.34 -6.80
N LYS A 80 -2.82 3.13 -6.81
CA LYS A 80 -4.07 2.86 -7.55
C LYS A 80 -4.95 4.10 -7.44
N LEU A 81 -5.05 4.87 -8.55
CA LEU A 81 -5.78 6.12 -8.56
C LEU A 81 -7.20 5.76 -8.14
N SER A 82 -7.59 6.20 -6.94
CA SER A 82 -8.91 5.91 -6.39
C SER A 82 -9.97 6.27 -7.43
N ALA A 83 -11.08 5.52 -7.48
CA ALA A 83 -12.13 5.67 -8.50
C ALA A 83 -12.57 7.13 -8.73
N TRP A 84 -12.50 7.99 -7.71
CA TRP A 84 -12.78 9.42 -7.81
C TRP A 84 -11.74 10.21 -8.63
N ARG A 85 -10.45 9.86 -8.61
CA ARG A 85 -9.42 10.52 -9.46
C ARG A 85 -9.62 10.19 -10.93
N GLN A 86 -10.02 8.95 -11.25
CA GLN A 86 -10.34 8.54 -12.63
C GLN A 86 -11.58 9.27 -13.16
N ALA A 87 -12.59 9.48 -12.32
CA ALA A 87 -13.77 10.27 -12.67
C ALA A 87 -13.40 11.72 -13.02
N ILE A 88 -12.57 12.37 -12.21
CA ILE A 88 -12.11 13.76 -12.44
C ILE A 88 -11.29 13.87 -13.74
N ALA A 89 -10.42 12.88 -14.02
CA ALA A 89 -9.56 12.92 -15.21
C ALA A 89 -10.33 12.85 -16.54
N ASN A 90 -11.54 12.27 -16.52
CA ASN A 90 -12.41 12.13 -17.69
C ASN A 90 -13.44 13.27 -17.84
N GLU A 91 -13.37 14.30 -17.01
CA GLU A 91 -14.25 15.47 -17.14
C GLU A 91 -13.91 16.29 -18.38
N ASP A 92 -14.96 16.78 -19.07
CA ASP A 92 -14.79 17.69 -20.19
C ASP A 92 -14.30 19.06 -19.69
N LYS A 93 -13.18 19.54 -20.26
CA LYS A 93 -12.58 20.83 -19.93
C LYS A 93 -13.52 22.01 -20.11
N ALA A 94 -14.50 21.89 -21.01
CA ALA A 94 -15.50 22.92 -21.25
C ALA A 94 -16.48 23.10 -20.07
N ASN A 95 -16.61 22.09 -19.19
CA ASN A 95 -17.50 22.10 -18.03
C ASN A 95 -16.76 22.43 -16.72
N LEU A 96 -15.46 22.75 -16.77
CA LEU A 96 -14.69 23.09 -15.57
C LEU A 96 -14.98 24.53 -15.13
N GLU A 97 -15.23 24.70 -13.83
CA GLU A 97 -15.45 26.00 -13.21
C GLU A 97 -14.26 26.40 -12.32
N ASP A 98 -13.98 27.70 -12.25
CA ASP A 98 -12.96 28.24 -11.36
C ASP A 98 -13.37 28.07 -9.90
N ARG A 99 -12.48 27.50 -9.09
CA ARG A 99 -12.67 27.30 -7.65
C ARG A 99 -11.52 27.89 -6.84
N PRO A 100 -11.78 28.42 -5.63
CA PRO A 100 -10.72 28.86 -4.75
C PRO A 100 -9.75 27.72 -4.39
N PRO A 101 -8.46 28.02 -4.17
CA PRO A 101 -7.49 27.01 -3.76
C PRO A 101 -7.78 26.52 -2.34
N VAL A 102 -7.60 25.21 -2.12
CA VAL A 102 -7.60 24.62 -0.78
C VAL A 102 -6.15 24.54 -0.31
N VAL A 103 -5.88 25.12 0.87
CA VAL A 103 -4.52 25.20 1.44
C VAL A 103 -4.50 24.51 2.80
N THR A 104 -3.50 23.65 3.03
CA THR A 104 -3.25 23.03 4.33
C THR A 104 -1.91 23.51 4.86
N ILE A 105 -1.87 23.88 6.15
CA ILE A 105 -0.66 24.34 6.84
C ILE A 105 -0.17 23.21 7.75
N LEU A 106 0.98 22.63 7.43
CA LEU A 106 1.61 21.54 8.18
C LEU A 106 2.91 22.03 8.86
N GLY A 107 3.30 21.37 9.95
CA GLY A 107 4.51 21.72 10.70
C GLY A 107 4.54 21.09 12.09
N HIS A 108 5.72 21.06 12.71
CA HIS A 108 5.91 20.51 14.06
C HIS A 108 5.11 21.27 15.13
N VAL A 109 4.98 20.69 16.33
CA VAL A 109 4.30 21.32 17.47
C VAL A 109 4.97 22.68 17.76
N ASP A 110 4.18 23.69 18.13
CA ASP A 110 4.62 25.06 18.44
C ASP A 110 5.28 25.88 17.32
N HIS A 111 5.14 25.47 16.06
CA HIS A 111 5.63 26.24 14.91
C HIS A 111 4.67 27.36 14.44
N GLY A 112 3.76 27.84 15.31
CA GLY A 112 2.91 29.00 15.02
C GLY A 112 1.88 28.84 13.89
N LYS A 113 1.47 27.60 13.57
CA LYS A 113 0.46 27.32 12.52
C LYS A 113 -0.86 28.05 12.78
N THR A 114 -1.35 28.00 14.02
CA THR A 114 -2.58 28.68 14.45
C THR A 114 -2.42 30.19 14.41
N THR A 115 -1.29 30.71 14.90
CA THR A 115 -0.96 32.15 14.86
C THR A 115 -0.97 32.71 13.44
N LEU A 116 -0.44 31.96 12.46
CA LEU A 116 -0.47 32.35 11.05
C LEU A 116 -1.91 32.44 10.50
N LEU A 117 -2.76 31.47 10.85
CA LEU A 117 -4.17 31.48 10.48
C LEU A 117 -4.94 32.64 11.12
N ASP A 118 -4.63 32.94 12.38
CA ASP A 118 -5.24 34.05 13.14
C ASP A 118 -4.90 35.41 12.51
N ALA A 119 -3.64 35.63 12.11
CA ALA A 119 -3.23 36.83 11.40
C ALA A 119 -3.93 37.00 10.04
N ILE A 120 -4.12 35.91 9.28
CA ILE A 120 -4.84 35.95 7.99
C ILE A 120 -6.34 36.26 8.21
N ARG A 121 -6.93 35.70 9.26
CA ARG A 121 -8.37 35.80 9.55
C ARG A 121 -8.75 37.01 10.39
N ASN A 122 -7.79 37.79 10.89
CA ASN A 122 -7.99 38.81 11.92
C ASN A 122 -8.78 38.26 13.13
N ALA A 123 -8.43 37.05 13.53
CA ALA A 123 -9.03 36.36 14.67
C ALA A 123 -7.96 36.14 15.75
N ASP A 124 -8.39 35.78 16.96
CA ASP A 124 -7.50 35.39 18.06
C ASP A 124 -8.06 34.11 18.68
N VAL A 125 -7.88 33.00 17.95
CA VAL A 125 -8.31 31.66 18.40
C VAL A 125 -7.23 31.06 19.30
N GLN A 126 -5.96 31.33 19.02
CA GLN A 126 -4.83 30.85 19.81
C GLN A 126 -4.98 31.21 21.30
N SER A 127 -5.50 32.39 21.64
CA SER A 127 -5.68 32.78 23.06
C SER A 127 -6.70 31.93 23.83
N GLY A 128 -7.61 31.25 23.13
CA GLY A 128 -8.60 30.34 23.69
C GLY A 128 -8.21 28.86 23.64
N GLU A 129 -7.10 28.51 23.01
CA GLU A 129 -6.58 27.13 22.91
C GLU A 129 -5.48 26.92 23.96
N ALA A 130 -5.73 26.05 24.92
CA ALA A 130 -4.76 25.56 25.92
C ALA A 130 -4.63 24.03 25.83
#